data_AF-A0A955V528-F1
#
_entry.id   AF-A0A955V528-F1
#
_cell.length_a   1.000
_cell.length_b   1.000
_cell.length_c   1.000
_cell.angle_alpha   90.00
_cell.angle_beta   90.00
_cell.angle_gamma   90.00
#
_symmetry.space_group_name_H-M   'P 1'
#
loop_
_entity.id
_entity.type
_entity.pdbx_description
1 polymer ?
#
loop_
_entity_poly.entity_id
_entity_poly.type
_entity_poly.pdbx_seq_one_letter_code
_entity_poly.pdbx_strand_id
1 'polypeptide(L)'
;MRRPSLLALSLALALPVVGACDEALPTDPAPAIETGAIAISGAWAPPQSTLDVAATQYVPVVDPPAISPLGHCTSTNPFACSCTHPACTAAYPGTAALDLFLRQRYQYLSAGGLYCCRQNSAQTSVPKLSVHAIGRAIDLMVPMTNGDADNTKGDPVANWLVENAEYIGIQRVIWDKRYWNGQRGFGLLSSASLPHTNHIHVELSVAGANKQTPFFTSGAYNNSCTAHCEGTLLIKANCSATDCANTGAQCLPGPPPACGAPPPP
;
A
#
# COMPACT_ATOMS: atom_id res chain seq x y z
N MET A 1 58.24 21.14 -55.19
CA MET A 1 58.80 21.00 -53.82
C MET A 1 58.38 19.65 -53.26
N ARG A 2 59.33 18.93 -52.64
CA ARG A 2 59.23 17.51 -52.26
C ARG A 2 58.84 17.36 -50.78
N ARG A 3 57.85 16.48 -50.51
CA ARG A 3 57.61 15.63 -49.30
C ARG A 3 57.43 16.34 -47.93
N PRO A 4 56.89 15.69 -46.85
CA PRO A 4 56.64 14.25 -46.67
C PRO A 4 55.29 13.80 -46.05
N SER A 5 55.05 12.50 -46.19
CA SER A 5 54.11 11.66 -45.43
C SER A 5 54.44 11.60 -43.94
N LEU A 6 53.41 11.58 -43.10
CA LEU A 6 53.52 11.26 -41.66
C LEU A 6 53.14 9.79 -41.43
N LEU A 7 54.15 9.02 -41.04
CA LEU A 7 54.03 7.69 -40.46
C LEU A 7 53.37 7.81 -39.07
N ALA A 8 52.34 7.02 -38.80
CA ALA A 8 51.78 6.85 -37.46
C ALA A 8 52.68 5.90 -36.66
N LEU A 9 53.21 6.39 -35.54
CA LEU A 9 54.04 5.66 -34.60
C LEU A 9 53.13 4.95 -33.59
N SER A 10 53.04 3.63 -33.65
CA SER A 10 52.38 2.80 -32.63
C SER A 10 53.26 2.72 -31.39
N LEU A 11 52.81 3.32 -30.28
CA LEU A 11 53.46 3.20 -28.98
C LEU A 11 52.83 2.02 -28.22
N ALA A 12 53.55 0.89 -28.18
CA ALA A 12 53.22 -0.23 -27.30
C ALA A 12 53.73 0.08 -25.89
N LEU A 13 52.82 0.32 -24.95
CA LEU A 13 53.15 0.33 -23.52
C LEU A 13 53.18 -1.11 -23.00
N ALA A 14 54.37 -1.59 -22.67
CA ALA A 14 54.58 -2.78 -21.85
C ALA A 14 54.36 -2.40 -20.38
N LEU A 15 53.39 -3.03 -19.73
CA LEU A 15 53.19 -2.98 -18.28
C LEU A 15 54.02 -4.10 -17.63
N PRO A 16 54.74 -3.81 -16.52
CA PRO A 16 55.47 -4.84 -15.79
C PRO A 16 54.52 -5.77 -15.03
N VAL A 17 54.77 -7.06 -15.21
CA VAL A 17 54.26 -8.17 -14.39
C VAL A 17 54.98 -8.13 -13.04
N VAL A 18 54.23 -7.91 -11.97
CA VAL A 18 54.58 -8.29 -10.60
C VAL A 18 53.41 -9.19 -10.18
N GLY A 19 53.60 -10.49 -10.01
CA GLY A 19 54.47 -11.08 -8.99
C GLY A 19 53.54 -11.56 -7.89
N ALA A 20 53.20 -12.85 -7.97
CA ALA A 20 52.21 -13.53 -7.15
C ALA A 20 52.56 -13.50 -5.65
N CYS A 21 51.55 -13.23 -4.84
CA CYS A 21 51.42 -13.76 -3.50
C CYS A 21 50.10 -14.53 -3.46
N ASP A 22 50.22 -15.85 -3.31
CA ASP A 22 49.15 -16.76 -2.90
C ASP A 22 48.50 -16.24 -1.62
N GLU A 23 47.26 -15.76 -1.72
CA GLU A 23 46.31 -15.89 -0.65
C GLU A 23 45.12 -16.67 -1.19
N ALA A 24 44.93 -17.87 -0.63
CA ALA A 24 43.77 -18.70 -0.91
C ALA A 24 42.51 -17.87 -0.65
N LEU A 25 41.78 -17.55 -1.72
CA LEU A 25 40.46 -16.96 -1.62
C LEU A 25 39.59 -17.88 -0.75
N PRO A 26 38.88 -17.34 0.26
CA PRO A 26 37.83 -18.10 0.91
C PRO A 26 36.83 -18.48 -0.18
N THR A 27 36.63 -19.78 -0.40
CA THR A 27 35.49 -20.24 -1.18
C THR A 27 34.25 -19.85 -0.40
N ASP A 28 33.61 -18.76 -0.82
CA ASP A 28 32.29 -18.42 -0.33
C ASP A 28 31.40 -19.66 -0.48
N PRO A 29 30.72 -20.12 0.59
CA PRO A 29 29.71 -21.14 0.43
C PRO A 29 28.68 -20.60 -0.56
N ALA A 30 28.32 -21.44 -1.54
CA ALA A 30 27.24 -21.16 -2.47
C ALA A 30 26.03 -20.59 -1.69
N PRO A 31 25.34 -19.57 -2.23
CA PRO A 31 24.19 -19.00 -1.55
C PRO A 31 23.25 -20.14 -1.17
N ALA A 32 22.93 -20.20 0.13
CA ALA A 32 21.96 -21.13 0.64
C ALA A 32 20.71 -21.00 -0.23
N ILE A 33 20.27 -22.13 -0.79
CA ILE A 33 18.96 -22.26 -1.41
C ILE A 33 17.97 -21.61 -0.44
N GLU A 34 17.37 -20.47 -0.82
CA GLU A 34 16.22 -19.94 -0.10
C GLU A 34 15.17 -21.05 -0.11
N THR A 35 15.06 -21.76 1.01
CA THR A 35 13.93 -22.63 1.29
C THR A 35 12.71 -21.75 1.15
N GLY A 36 11.93 -21.97 0.09
CA GLY A 36 10.79 -21.12 -0.26
C GLY A 36 9.95 -20.81 0.99
N ALA A 37 9.73 -19.53 1.24
CA ALA A 37 8.94 -19.07 2.37
C ALA A 37 7.63 -19.87 2.42
N ILE A 38 7.38 -20.49 3.57
CA ILE A 38 6.16 -21.26 3.79
C ILE A 38 4.99 -20.29 3.65
N ALA A 39 4.19 -20.43 2.60
CA ALA A 39 2.90 -19.77 2.52
C ALA A 39 2.05 -20.26 3.69
N ILE A 40 1.74 -19.36 4.63
CA ILE A 40 0.82 -19.66 5.72
C ILE A 40 -0.58 -19.37 5.20
N SER A 41 -1.36 -20.41 4.93
CA SER A 41 -2.78 -20.24 4.61
C SER A 41 -3.58 -19.98 5.89
N GLY A 42 -4.55 -19.08 5.87
CA GLY A 42 -5.55 -18.97 6.93
C GLY A 42 -5.86 -17.52 7.33
N ALA A 43 -7.06 -17.31 7.88
CA ALA A 43 -7.63 -15.99 8.08
C ALA A 43 -6.64 -14.98 8.69
N TRP A 44 -6.62 -13.75 8.15
CA TRP A 44 -5.72 -12.67 8.56
C TRP A 44 -5.67 -12.55 10.08
N ALA A 45 -4.48 -12.68 10.66
CA ALA A 45 -4.25 -12.65 12.10
C ALA A 45 -3.24 -11.54 12.43
N PRO A 46 -3.67 -10.27 12.48
CA PRO A 46 -2.78 -9.16 12.81
C PRO A 46 -2.13 -9.38 14.18
N PRO A 47 -0.82 -9.11 14.33
CA PRO A 47 -0.14 -9.21 15.62
C PRO A 47 -0.67 -8.15 16.59
N GLN A 48 -0.44 -8.36 17.90
CA GLN A 48 -0.91 -7.43 18.94
C GLN A 48 -0.44 -5.99 18.70
N SER A 49 0.79 -5.79 18.21
CA SER A 49 1.30 -4.45 17.88
C SER A 49 0.46 -3.74 16.82
N THR A 50 0.01 -4.46 15.79
CA THR A 50 -0.89 -3.92 14.76
C THR A 50 -2.27 -3.64 15.36
N LEU A 51 -2.78 -4.53 16.23
CA LEU A 51 -4.06 -4.31 16.92
C LEU A 51 -4.03 -3.04 17.79
N ASP A 52 -2.94 -2.82 18.52
CA ASP A 52 -2.76 -1.67 19.40
C ASP A 52 -2.73 -0.36 18.61
N VAL A 53 -1.98 -0.32 17.49
CA VAL A 53 -1.99 0.85 16.59
C VAL A 53 -3.37 1.02 15.95
N ALA A 54 -3.97 -0.04 15.44
CA ALA A 54 -5.29 -0.01 14.79
C ALA A 54 -6.40 0.52 15.71
N ALA A 55 -6.30 0.30 17.02
CA ALA A 55 -7.24 0.82 18.01
C ALA A 55 -7.14 2.35 18.18
N THR A 56 -6.02 2.96 17.79
CA THR A 56 -5.83 4.42 17.78
C THR A 56 -6.32 5.07 16.50
N GLN A 57 -6.50 4.30 15.42
CA GLN A 57 -6.84 4.82 14.10
C GLN A 57 -8.35 5.05 13.95
N TYR A 58 -8.74 6.24 13.50
CA TYR A 58 -10.10 6.62 13.19
C TYR A 58 -10.23 7.28 11.80
N VAL A 59 -10.93 6.62 10.88
CA VAL A 59 -11.26 7.18 9.57
C VAL A 59 -12.77 7.05 9.33
N PRO A 60 -13.50 8.17 9.14
CA PRO A 60 -14.93 8.12 8.84
C PRO A 60 -15.22 7.25 7.61
N VAL A 61 -16.16 6.31 7.76
CA VAL A 61 -16.59 5.45 6.66
C VAL A 61 -17.73 6.13 5.94
N VAL A 62 -17.51 6.46 4.66
CA VAL A 62 -18.55 6.93 3.76
C VAL A 62 -18.93 5.77 2.86
N ASP A 63 -20.15 5.27 3.02
CA ASP A 63 -20.67 4.21 2.18
C ASP A 63 -21.04 4.73 0.77
N PRO A 64 -20.98 3.87 -0.26
CA PRO A 64 -21.48 4.21 -1.59
C PRO A 64 -23.00 4.38 -1.58
N PRO A 65 -23.56 5.16 -2.53
CA PRO A 65 -25.00 5.39 -2.61
C PRO A 65 -25.75 4.10 -2.99
N ALA A 66 -27.05 4.09 -2.70
CA ALA A 66 -27.97 3.12 -3.27
C ALA A 66 -27.98 3.24 -4.80
N ILE A 67 -28.20 2.11 -5.49
CA ILE A 67 -28.31 2.08 -6.96
C ILE A 67 -29.60 2.78 -7.38
N SER A 68 -30.72 2.48 -6.73
CA SER A 68 -32.02 3.11 -7.00
C SER A 68 -32.22 4.34 -6.10
N PRO A 69 -32.87 5.43 -6.56
CA PRO A 69 -33.59 5.58 -7.84
C PRO A 69 -32.75 6.12 -9.00
N LEU A 70 -31.50 6.53 -8.76
CA LEU A 70 -30.71 7.28 -9.74
C LEU A 70 -29.99 6.38 -10.76
N GLY A 71 -30.05 5.07 -10.59
CA GLY A 71 -29.38 4.09 -11.44
C GLY A 71 -30.06 2.73 -11.44
N HIS A 72 -29.52 1.82 -12.25
CA HIS A 72 -30.00 0.46 -12.42
C HIS A 72 -28.84 -0.44 -12.87
N CYS A 73 -29.02 -1.76 -12.80
CA CYS A 73 -28.06 -2.74 -13.32
C CYS A 73 -28.76 -3.74 -14.26
N THR A 74 -28.10 -4.10 -15.36
CA THR A 74 -28.66 -5.04 -16.35
C THR A 74 -28.40 -6.51 -16.01
N SER A 75 -27.55 -6.78 -15.00
CA SER A 75 -27.25 -8.12 -14.52
C SER A 75 -27.43 -8.22 -13.01
N THR A 76 -27.89 -9.38 -12.56
CA THR A 76 -27.99 -9.75 -11.14
C THR A 76 -26.67 -10.25 -10.56
N ASN A 77 -25.68 -10.58 -11.41
CA ASN A 77 -24.32 -10.89 -10.96
C ASN A 77 -23.66 -9.60 -10.40
N PRO A 78 -23.33 -9.54 -9.10
CA PRO A 78 -22.77 -8.33 -8.47
C PRO A 78 -21.33 -8.04 -8.89
N PHE A 79 -20.67 -8.96 -9.61
CA PHE A 79 -19.33 -8.75 -10.18
C PHE A 79 -19.38 -8.20 -11.60
N ALA A 80 -20.54 -8.23 -12.27
CA ALA A 80 -20.68 -7.71 -13.61
C ALA A 80 -20.69 -6.17 -13.60
N CYS A 81 -19.85 -5.54 -14.43
CA CYS A 81 -19.85 -4.09 -14.69
C CYS A 81 -21.08 -3.67 -15.51
N SER A 82 -22.26 -3.86 -14.92
CA SER A 82 -23.55 -3.82 -15.58
C SER A 82 -24.45 -2.68 -15.09
N CYS A 83 -23.96 -1.90 -14.12
CA CYS A 83 -24.72 -0.79 -13.56
C CYS A 83 -24.51 0.48 -14.36
N THR A 84 -25.50 1.35 -14.34
CA THR A 84 -25.43 2.76 -14.76
C THR A 84 -25.92 3.60 -13.60
N HIS A 85 -25.12 4.57 -13.15
CA HIS A 85 -25.45 5.46 -12.04
C HIS A 85 -24.60 6.74 -12.10
N PRO A 86 -25.12 7.94 -11.78
CA PRO A 86 -24.37 9.21 -11.84
C PRO A 86 -23.11 9.25 -10.97
N ALA A 87 -23.11 8.52 -9.86
CA ALA A 87 -21.95 8.41 -8.98
C ALA A 87 -20.85 7.47 -9.52
N CYS A 88 -21.11 6.68 -10.57
CA CYS A 88 -20.08 5.81 -11.11
C CYS A 88 -18.97 6.63 -11.75
N THR A 89 -17.74 6.41 -11.31
CA THR A 89 -16.57 7.14 -11.79
C THR A 89 -15.35 6.24 -11.72
N ALA A 90 -14.41 6.45 -12.66
CA ALA A 90 -13.12 5.80 -12.61
C ALA A 90 -12.39 6.12 -11.29
N ALA A 91 -11.32 5.37 -11.01
CA ALA A 91 -10.52 5.58 -9.82
C ALA A 91 -10.08 7.04 -9.66
N TYR A 92 -10.28 7.60 -8.46
CA TYR A 92 -9.81 8.94 -8.16
C TYR A 92 -8.26 8.99 -8.16
N PRO A 93 -7.65 10.17 -8.33
CA PRO A 93 -6.20 10.31 -8.41
C PRO A 93 -5.43 9.73 -7.22
N GLY A 94 -5.97 9.82 -6.00
CA GLY A 94 -5.36 9.27 -4.78
C GLY A 94 -5.46 7.75 -4.73
N THR A 95 -6.58 7.18 -5.17
CA THR A 95 -6.76 5.72 -5.30
C THR A 95 -5.77 5.14 -6.31
N ALA A 96 -5.64 5.73 -7.49
CA ALA A 96 -4.67 5.29 -8.50
C ALA A 96 -3.21 5.46 -8.02
N ALA A 97 -2.91 6.56 -7.30
CA ALA A 97 -1.57 6.79 -6.76
C ALA A 97 -1.20 5.78 -5.66
N LEU A 98 -2.13 5.43 -4.77
CA LEU A 98 -1.90 4.44 -3.72
C LEU A 98 -1.71 3.04 -4.32
N ASP A 99 -2.51 2.64 -5.32
CA ASP A 99 -2.30 1.37 -6.03
C ASP A 99 -0.90 1.27 -6.63
N LEU A 100 -0.47 2.32 -7.34
CA LEU A 100 0.86 2.36 -7.94
C LEU A 100 1.95 2.28 -6.87
N PHE A 101 1.84 3.07 -5.80
CA PHE A 101 2.78 3.07 -4.69
C PHE A 101 2.89 1.67 -4.05
N LEU A 102 1.76 1.02 -3.78
CA LEU A 102 1.74 -0.30 -3.13
C LEU A 102 2.40 -1.37 -4.01
N ARG A 103 2.12 -1.37 -5.32
CA ARG A 103 2.75 -2.32 -6.24
C ARG A 103 4.24 -2.03 -6.49
N GLN A 104 4.68 -0.78 -6.36
CA GLN A 104 6.10 -0.43 -6.41
C GLN A 104 6.83 -0.84 -5.13
N ARG A 105 6.22 -0.62 -3.96
CA ARG A 105 6.75 -0.96 -2.63
C ARG A 105 6.77 -2.47 -2.38
N TYR A 106 5.72 -3.16 -2.80
CA TYR A 106 5.53 -4.59 -2.63
C TYR A 106 5.44 -5.24 -4.02
N GLN A 107 6.60 -5.43 -4.66
CA GLN A 107 6.71 -5.86 -6.06
C GLN A 107 6.10 -7.23 -6.38
N TYR A 108 5.76 -8.01 -5.36
CA TYR A 108 5.05 -9.27 -5.50
C TYR A 108 3.52 -9.10 -5.65
N LEU A 109 2.97 -7.91 -5.40
CA LEU A 109 1.55 -7.63 -5.61
C LEU A 109 1.28 -7.34 -7.09
N SER A 110 0.15 -7.82 -7.60
CA SER A 110 -0.34 -7.45 -8.93
C SER A 110 -1.69 -6.75 -8.87
N ALA A 111 -2.06 -6.05 -9.95
CA ALA A 111 -3.33 -5.35 -10.02
C ALA A 111 -4.51 -6.34 -10.03
N GLY A 112 -5.52 -6.11 -9.18
CA GLY A 112 -6.78 -6.86 -9.13
C GLY A 112 -7.98 -6.07 -9.63
N GLY A 113 -7.95 -4.74 -9.52
CA GLY A 113 -8.99 -3.86 -10.07
C GLY A 113 -9.09 -2.53 -9.31
N LEU A 114 -9.48 -1.48 -10.03
CA LEU A 114 -9.69 -0.14 -9.48
C LEU A 114 -11.09 0.43 -9.76
N TYR A 115 -11.76 -0.09 -10.79
CA TYR A 115 -13.03 0.43 -11.25
C TYR A 115 -13.87 -0.63 -11.96
N CYS A 116 -15.14 -0.66 -11.61
CA CYS A 116 -16.19 -1.37 -12.32
C CYS A 116 -17.53 -0.82 -11.80
N CYS A 117 -18.36 -0.23 -12.66
CA CYS A 117 -19.69 0.24 -12.24
C CYS A 117 -20.60 -0.97 -11.99
N ARG A 118 -20.62 -1.45 -10.74
CA ARG A 118 -21.27 -2.70 -10.32
C ARG A 118 -21.93 -2.58 -8.94
N GLN A 119 -22.77 -3.56 -8.64
CA GLN A 119 -23.37 -3.73 -7.32
C GLN A 119 -22.32 -4.11 -6.28
N ASN A 120 -22.60 -3.85 -5.01
CA ASN A 120 -21.81 -4.43 -3.93
C ASN A 120 -22.00 -5.96 -3.90
N SER A 121 -20.91 -6.71 -3.76
CA SER A 121 -20.92 -8.18 -3.69
C SER A 121 -21.24 -8.75 -2.31
N ALA A 122 -21.31 -7.92 -1.27
CA ALA A 122 -21.79 -8.36 0.04
C ALA A 122 -23.32 -8.51 0.02
N GLN A 123 -23.81 -9.75 0.13
CA GLN A 123 -25.23 -10.11 0.01
C GLN A 123 -26.13 -9.48 1.08
N THR A 124 -25.55 -8.97 2.17
CA THR A 124 -26.25 -8.27 3.25
C THR A 124 -26.44 -6.76 2.98
N SER A 125 -25.93 -6.26 1.85
CA SER A 125 -26.08 -4.86 1.46
C SER A 125 -27.45 -4.65 0.80
N VAL A 126 -28.20 -3.65 1.27
CA VAL A 126 -29.22 -2.94 0.43
C VAL A 126 -28.58 -2.68 -0.95
N PRO A 127 -29.29 -2.72 -2.10
CA PRO A 127 -28.67 -2.59 -3.42
C PRO A 127 -27.94 -1.24 -3.58
N LYS A 128 -26.68 -1.24 -3.15
CA LYS A 128 -25.73 -0.14 -3.17
C LYS A 128 -24.69 -0.46 -4.24
N LEU A 129 -24.09 0.59 -4.79
CA LEU A 129 -22.92 0.44 -5.62
C LEU A 129 -21.76 -0.18 -4.81
N SER A 130 -20.85 -0.86 -5.50
CA SER A 130 -19.54 -1.19 -4.92
C SER A 130 -18.72 0.09 -4.70
N VAL A 131 -17.80 0.09 -3.74
CA VAL A 131 -16.85 1.21 -3.58
C VAL A 131 -15.92 1.35 -4.80
N HIS A 132 -15.66 0.24 -5.50
CA HIS A 132 -15.02 0.22 -6.82
C HIS A 132 -15.79 1.03 -7.86
N ALA A 133 -17.12 1.02 -7.81
CA ALA A 133 -17.95 1.72 -8.78
C ALA A 133 -17.79 3.24 -8.66
N ILE A 134 -17.47 3.73 -7.47
CA ILE A 134 -17.29 5.15 -7.18
C ILE A 134 -15.81 5.54 -7.07
N GLY A 135 -14.91 4.73 -7.62
CA GLY A 135 -13.50 5.06 -7.80
C GLY A 135 -12.67 5.17 -6.52
N ARG A 136 -13.12 4.61 -5.39
CA ARG A 136 -12.43 4.71 -4.08
C ARG A 136 -11.88 3.39 -3.57
N ALA A 137 -11.83 2.35 -4.39
CA ALA A 137 -11.35 1.03 -3.97
C ALA A 137 -10.20 0.50 -4.84
N ILE A 138 -9.43 -0.40 -4.24
CA ILE A 138 -8.31 -1.10 -4.85
C ILE A 138 -8.44 -2.57 -4.47
N ASP A 139 -8.34 -3.46 -5.45
CA ASP A 139 -8.06 -4.89 -5.21
C ASP A 139 -6.60 -5.15 -5.59
N LEU A 140 -5.79 -5.61 -4.62
CA LEU A 140 -4.39 -5.97 -4.79
C LEU A 140 -4.24 -7.48 -4.72
N MET A 141 -3.91 -8.11 -5.83
CA MET A 141 -3.72 -9.56 -5.88
C MET A 141 -2.47 -9.95 -5.09
N VAL A 142 -2.62 -10.94 -4.22
CA VAL A 142 -1.50 -11.54 -3.48
C VAL A 142 -1.11 -12.83 -4.22
N PRO A 143 0.20 -13.16 -4.34
CA PRO A 143 0.62 -14.40 -4.95
C PRO A 143 -0.06 -15.62 -4.31
N MET A 144 -0.44 -16.57 -5.15
CA MET A 144 -1.10 -17.80 -4.72
C MET A 144 -0.10 -18.95 -4.70
N THR A 145 -0.11 -19.73 -3.63
CA THR A 145 0.66 -20.96 -3.45
C THR A 145 -0.31 -22.10 -3.17
N ASN A 146 -0.33 -23.13 -4.02
CA ASN A 146 -1.21 -24.30 -3.87
C ASN A 146 -2.72 -23.99 -3.76
N GLY A 147 -3.17 -22.87 -4.34
CA GLY A 147 -4.59 -22.47 -4.36
C GLY A 147 -5.01 -21.52 -3.24
N ASP A 148 -4.11 -21.22 -2.30
CA ASP A 148 -4.30 -20.22 -1.23
C ASP A 148 -3.36 -19.03 -1.44
N ALA A 149 -3.73 -17.85 -0.94
CA ALA A 149 -2.79 -16.74 -0.94
C ALA A 149 -1.62 -16.99 0.01
N ASP A 150 -0.48 -16.41 -0.33
CA ASP A 150 0.67 -16.36 0.55
C ASP A 150 0.51 -15.26 1.61
N ASN A 151 -0.01 -15.61 2.79
CA ASN A 151 -0.22 -14.62 3.85
C ASN A 151 1.09 -14.08 4.43
N THR A 152 2.25 -14.73 4.19
CA THR A 152 3.55 -14.10 4.52
C THR A 152 3.82 -12.84 3.70
N LYS A 153 3.12 -12.70 2.57
CA LYS A 153 3.12 -11.51 1.71
C LYS A 153 1.90 -10.63 1.94
N GLY A 154 0.72 -11.22 2.12
CA GLY A 154 -0.53 -10.47 2.31
C GLY A 154 -0.63 -9.76 3.67
N ASP A 155 -0.32 -10.45 4.76
CA ASP A 155 -0.51 -9.92 6.12
C ASP A 155 0.33 -8.66 6.39
N PRO A 156 1.63 -8.60 6.04
CA PRO A 156 2.42 -7.38 6.25
C PRO A 156 1.87 -6.17 5.50
N VAL A 157 1.28 -6.37 4.32
CA VAL A 157 0.65 -5.29 3.53
C VAL A 157 -0.64 -4.83 4.21
N ALA A 158 -1.52 -5.76 4.59
CA ALA A 158 -2.76 -5.44 5.29
C ALA A 158 -2.52 -4.73 6.64
N ASN A 159 -1.52 -5.19 7.40
CA ASN A 159 -1.10 -4.57 8.66
C ASN A 159 -0.61 -3.14 8.43
N TRP A 160 0.30 -2.93 7.47
CA TRP A 160 0.83 -1.60 7.16
C TRP A 160 -0.28 -0.62 6.75
N LEU A 161 -1.24 -1.08 5.94
CA LEU A 161 -2.40 -0.27 5.54
C LEU A 161 -3.23 0.19 6.74
N VAL A 162 -3.48 -0.70 7.70
CA VAL A 162 -4.22 -0.36 8.93
C VAL A 162 -3.41 0.55 9.83
N GLU A 163 -2.13 0.27 10.03
CA GLU A 163 -1.24 1.08 10.88
C GLU A 163 -1.05 2.52 10.37
N ASN A 164 -1.29 2.75 9.08
CA ASN A 164 -1.16 4.06 8.44
C ASN A 164 -2.52 4.58 7.94
N ALA A 165 -3.63 4.06 8.48
CA ALA A 165 -4.95 4.30 7.91
C ALA A 165 -5.34 5.78 7.92
N GLU A 166 -5.14 6.50 9.01
CA GLU A 166 -5.43 7.95 9.05
C GLU A 166 -4.49 8.75 8.15
N TYR A 167 -3.20 8.41 8.19
CA TYR A 167 -2.16 9.05 7.40
C TYR A 167 -2.47 9.00 5.89
N ILE A 168 -2.97 7.86 5.42
CA ILE A 168 -3.30 7.62 4.01
C ILE A 168 -4.75 8.02 3.70
N GLY A 169 -5.66 7.90 4.66
CA GLY A 169 -7.10 8.01 4.44
C GLY A 169 -7.72 6.69 3.99
N ILE A 170 -7.41 5.58 4.67
CA ILE A 170 -8.01 4.25 4.43
C ILE A 170 -9.20 4.09 5.37
N GLN A 171 -10.40 3.87 4.82
CA GLN A 171 -11.62 3.68 5.62
C GLN A 171 -11.91 2.20 5.90
N ARG A 172 -11.41 1.28 5.06
CA ARG A 172 -11.63 -0.17 5.22
C ARG A 172 -10.50 -0.96 4.55
N VAL A 173 -10.10 -2.04 5.20
CA VAL A 173 -9.26 -3.10 4.62
C VAL A 173 -9.99 -4.41 4.80
N ILE A 174 -10.12 -5.22 3.76
CA ILE A 174 -10.65 -6.59 3.83
C ILE A 174 -9.57 -7.52 3.30
N TRP A 175 -9.20 -8.49 4.11
CA TRP A 175 -8.16 -9.46 3.79
C TRP A 175 -8.46 -10.78 4.50
N ASP A 176 -8.39 -11.87 3.74
CA ASP A 176 -8.55 -13.26 4.18
C ASP A 176 -9.58 -13.44 5.30
N LYS A 177 -10.86 -13.28 4.93
CA LYS A 177 -12.05 -13.50 5.77
C LYS A 177 -12.17 -12.57 6.97
N ARG A 178 -11.36 -11.52 7.06
CA ARG A 178 -11.47 -10.47 8.07
C ARG A 178 -11.50 -9.08 7.45
N TYR A 179 -11.91 -8.11 8.25
CA TYR A 179 -11.80 -6.72 7.89
C TYR A 179 -11.31 -5.87 9.06
N TRP A 180 -10.72 -4.74 8.73
CA TRP A 180 -10.59 -3.59 9.60
C TRP A 180 -11.45 -2.44 9.04
N ASN A 181 -12.14 -1.74 9.93
CA ASN A 181 -13.03 -0.63 9.61
C ASN A 181 -12.63 0.60 10.42
N GLY A 182 -12.43 1.74 9.76
CA GLY A 182 -11.93 2.96 10.39
C GLY A 182 -12.82 3.56 11.49
N GLN A 183 -14.05 3.10 11.66
CA GLN A 183 -14.91 3.55 12.77
C GLN A 183 -15.20 2.45 13.80
N ARG A 184 -14.97 1.18 13.45
CA ARG A 184 -15.42 0.02 14.25
C ARG A 184 -14.30 -0.95 14.59
N GLY A 185 -13.08 -0.72 14.09
CA GLY A 185 -11.94 -1.60 14.27
C GLY A 185 -12.09 -2.92 13.51
N PHE A 186 -11.50 -3.98 14.07
CA PHE A 186 -11.48 -5.30 13.47
C PHE A 186 -12.79 -6.07 13.60
N GLY A 187 -13.10 -6.88 12.59
CA GLY A 187 -14.22 -7.80 12.62
C GLY A 187 -14.04 -9.00 11.69
N LEU A 188 -14.89 -10.01 11.90
CA LEU A 188 -14.98 -11.17 11.02
C LEU A 188 -15.83 -10.81 9.80
N LEU A 189 -15.36 -11.18 8.61
CA LEU A 189 -16.15 -11.03 7.41
C LEU A 189 -17.28 -12.07 7.41
N SER A 190 -18.48 -11.64 7.05
CA SER A 190 -19.62 -12.55 6.92
C SER A 190 -19.35 -13.62 5.86
N SER A 191 -19.80 -14.85 6.10
CA SER A 191 -19.79 -15.94 5.11
C SER A 191 -20.61 -15.63 3.86
N ALA A 192 -21.48 -14.63 3.91
CA ALA A 192 -22.28 -14.11 2.80
C ALA A 192 -21.53 -13.08 1.92
N SER A 193 -20.24 -12.83 2.20
CA SER A 193 -19.36 -11.95 1.43
C SER A 193 -18.26 -12.74 0.74
N LEU A 194 -17.68 -12.19 -0.34
CA LEU A 194 -16.48 -12.76 -0.97
C LEU A 194 -15.37 -12.88 0.10
N PRO A 195 -14.66 -14.01 0.23
CA PRO A 195 -13.77 -14.24 1.37
C PRO A 195 -12.42 -13.50 1.27
N HIS A 196 -12.11 -12.85 0.14
CA HIS A 196 -10.85 -12.10 -0.06
C HIS A 196 -9.59 -12.94 0.23
N THR A 197 -9.59 -14.22 -0.18
CA THR A 197 -8.50 -15.18 0.04
C THR A 197 -7.42 -15.14 -1.06
N ASN A 198 -7.54 -14.21 -2.01
CA ASN A 198 -6.60 -14.06 -3.13
C ASN A 198 -6.22 -12.60 -3.44
N HIS A 199 -6.85 -11.63 -2.76
CA HIS A 199 -6.52 -10.22 -2.88
C HIS A 199 -6.88 -9.44 -1.61
N ILE A 200 -6.15 -8.37 -1.36
CA ILE A 200 -6.48 -7.37 -0.35
C ILE A 200 -7.40 -6.34 -0.99
N HIS A 201 -8.56 -6.10 -0.38
CA HIS A 201 -9.46 -5.02 -0.76
C HIS A 201 -9.24 -3.81 0.13
N VAL A 202 -8.98 -2.65 -0.46
CA VAL A 202 -8.72 -1.39 0.24
C VAL A 202 -9.76 -0.36 -0.20
N GLU A 203 -10.43 0.26 0.76
CA GLU A 203 -11.31 1.40 0.52
C GLU A 203 -10.68 2.68 1.07
N LEU A 204 -10.61 3.73 0.26
CA LEU A 204 -10.16 5.05 0.68
C LEU A 204 -11.33 5.92 1.14
N SER A 205 -11.08 6.78 2.12
CA SER A 205 -11.94 7.92 2.46
C SER A 205 -12.05 8.88 1.28
N VAL A 206 -13.01 9.80 1.33
CA VAL A 206 -13.14 10.84 0.29
C VAL A 206 -11.87 11.70 0.20
N ALA A 207 -11.27 12.06 1.34
CA ALA A 207 -10.03 12.84 1.37
C ALA A 207 -8.84 12.06 0.78
N GLY A 208 -8.66 10.80 1.17
CA GLY A 208 -7.58 9.95 0.65
C GLY A 208 -7.70 9.73 -0.85
N ALA A 209 -8.91 9.42 -1.33
CA ALA A 209 -9.19 9.29 -2.76
C ALA A 209 -8.85 10.56 -3.56
N ASN A 210 -9.05 11.75 -2.97
CA ASN A 210 -8.76 13.04 -3.60
C ASN A 210 -7.35 13.59 -3.34
N LYS A 211 -6.42 12.80 -2.78
CA LYS A 211 -5.05 13.25 -2.42
C LYS A 211 -5.00 14.38 -1.39
N GLN A 212 -5.96 14.41 -0.47
CA GLN A 212 -6.07 15.47 0.54
C GLN A 212 -5.52 15.07 1.92
N THR A 213 -5.00 13.84 2.05
CA THR A 213 -4.40 13.36 3.31
C THR A 213 -2.89 13.58 3.31
N PRO A 214 -2.28 13.63 4.51
CA PRO A 214 -0.84 13.82 4.71
C PRO A 214 0.05 12.91 3.82
N PHE A 215 -0.34 11.65 3.60
CA PHE A 215 0.41 10.73 2.73
C PHE A 215 0.63 11.28 1.32
N PHE A 216 -0.36 11.98 0.77
CA PHE A 216 -0.28 12.55 -0.58
C PHE A 216 0.27 13.96 -0.60
N THR A 217 -0.05 14.79 0.40
CA THR A 217 0.38 16.19 0.46
C THR A 217 1.83 16.34 0.90
N SER A 218 2.35 15.40 1.69
CA SER A 218 3.71 15.42 2.24
C SER A 218 4.74 14.66 1.39
N GLY A 219 4.35 14.12 0.24
CA GLY A 219 5.25 13.46 -0.70
C GLY A 219 5.65 12.01 -0.35
N ALA A 220 4.89 11.31 0.51
CA ALA A 220 5.21 9.93 0.85
C ALA A 220 4.99 8.97 -0.31
N TYR A 221 3.93 9.19 -1.09
CA TYR A 221 3.60 8.35 -2.24
C TYR A 221 4.65 8.39 -3.38
N ASN A 222 5.53 9.39 -3.41
CA ASN A 222 6.63 9.53 -4.37
C ASN A 222 8.02 9.62 -3.71
N ASN A 223 8.12 9.22 -2.44
CA ASN A 223 9.35 9.17 -1.66
C ASN A 223 10.13 10.51 -1.61
N SER A 224 9.42 11.63 -1.51
CA SER A 224 9.99 12.99 -1.53
C SER A 224 9.66 13.81 -0.27
N CYS A 225 9.61 13.18 0.90
CA CYS A 225 9.12 13.83 2.12
C CYS A 225 10.10 14.82 2.73
N THR A 226 9.53 15.90 3.29
CA THR A 226 10.25 16.81 4.18
C THR A 226 9.77 16.57 5.61
N ALA A 227 10.69 16.54 6.58
CA ALA A 227 10.31 16.35 7.98
C ALA A 227 9.55 17.58 8.50
N HIS A 228 8.33 17.38 9.02
CA HIS A 228 7.51 18.45 9.60
C HIS A 228 6.40 17.86 10.51
N CYS A 229 5.73 18.75 11.24
CA CYS A 229 4.54 18.42 12.02
C CYS A 229 3.27 18.74 11.24
N GLU A 230 2.31 17.82 11.23
CA GLU A 230 0.97 18.01 10.70
C GLU A 230 -0.05 17.64 11.80
N GLY A 231 -0.48 18.64 12.57
CA GLY A 231 -1.26 18.40 13.80
C GLY A 231 -0.42 17.65 14.84
N THR A 232 -0.88 16.46 15.26
CA THR A 232 -0.14 15.57 16.17
C THR A 232 0.84 14.64 15.45
N LEU A 233 0.80 14.62 14.12
CA LEU A 233 1.59 13.72 13.30
C LEU A 233 2.98 14.28 13.01
N LEU A 234 4.02 13.52 13.34
CA LEU A 234 5.39 13.76 12.91
C LEU A 234 5.64 13.04 11.59
N ILE A 235 5.76 13.80 10.51
CA ILE A 235 6.27 13.30 9.22
C ILE A 235 7.79 13.34 9.28
N LYS A 236 8.44 12.20 9.04
CA LYS A 236 9.90 12.08 9.02
C LYS A 236 10.43 12.22 7.59
N ALA A 237 11.73 12.55 7.47
CA ALA A 237 12.40 12.67 6.17
C ALA A 237 12.44 11.35 5.37
N ASN A 238 12.24 10.20 6.02
CA ASN A 238 12.13 8.90 5.38
C ASN A 238 10.67 8.52 5.00
N CYS A 239 9.76 9.49 4.97
CA CYS A 239 8.34 9.31 4.66
C CYS A 239 7.54 8.43 5.62
N SER A 240 8.11 8.06 6.78
CA SER A 240 7.33 7.46 7.85
C SER A 240 6.62 8.55 8.66
N ALA A 241 5.45 8.20 9.18
CA ALA A 241 4.68 9.06 10.07
C ALA A 241 4.69 8.48 11.48
N THR A 242 4.56 9.34 12.49
CA THR A 242 4.39 8.93 13.90
C THR A 242 3.40 9.86 14.54
N ASP A 243 2.28 9.34 15.03
CA ASP A 243 1.33 10.16 15.77
C ASP A 243 1.84 10.33 17.20
N CYS A 244 2.26 11.54 17.56
CA CYS A 244 2.76 11.84 18.89
C CYS A 244 1.66 11.70 19.96
N ALA A 245 0.39 11.83 19.58
CA ALA A 245 -0.73 11.68 20.51
C ALA A 245 -0.81 10.27 21.09
N ASN A 246 -0.36 9.25 20.35
CA ASN A 246 -0.34 7.85 20.80
C ASN A 246 0.56 7.62 22.03
N THR A 247 1.51 8.51 22.28
CA THR A 247 2.38 8.47 23.47
C THR A 247 2.07 9.59 24.46
N GLY A 248 0.94 10.29 24.30
CA GLY A 248 0.62 11.49 25.09
C GLY A 248 1.54 12.68 24.82
N ALA A 249 2.28 12.66 23.70
CA ALA A 249 3.19 13.73 23.29
C ALA A 249 2.53 14.66 22.26
N GLN A 250 3.15 15.82 22.02
CA GLN A 250 2.83 16.71 20.92
C GLN A 250 3.91 16.63 19.86
N CYS A 251 3.55 16.91 18.60
CA CYS A 251 4.55 17.14 17.56
C CYS A 251 5.12 18.54 17.73
N LEU A 252 6.38 18.63 18.13
CA LEU A 252 7.09 19.87 18.34
C LEU A 252 7.77 20.29 17.03
N PRO A 253 7.42 21.45 16.44
CA PRO A 253 8.10 21.95 15.26
C PRO A 253 9.54 22.35 15.60
N GLY A 254 10.48 22.14 14.68
CA GLY A 254 11.87 22.52 14.86
C GLY A 254 12.79 21.90 13.80
N PRO A 255 14.09 22.25 13.79
CA PRO A 255 15.10 21.54 12.99
C PRO A 255 15.93 20.59 13.89
N PRO A 256 15.60 19.28 13.99
CA PRO A 256 14.47 18.57 13.38
C PRO A 256 13.19 18.58 14.24
N PRO A 257 12.01 18.32 13.65
CA PRO A 257 10.77 18.16 14.41
C PRO A 257 10.80 16.85 15.20
N ALA A 258 10.12 16.82 16.34
CA ALA A 258 10.14 15.66 17.25
C ALA A 258 8.85 15.53 18.07
N CYS A 259 8.50 14.31 18.47
CA CYS A 259 7.50 14.12 19.51
C CYS A 259 8.09 14.47 20.87
N GLY A 260 7.42 15.31 21.65
CA GLY A 260 7.87 15.71 22.98
C GLY A 260 6.75 16.20 23.88
N ALA A 261 7.10 16.47 25.14
CA ALA A 261 6.16 17.07 26.09
C ALA A 261 5.79 18.50 25.63
N PRO A 262 4.57 18.97 25.93
CA PRO A 262 4.19 20.36 25.69
C PRO A 262 5.18 21.30 26.42
N PRO A 263 5.50 22.48 25.87
CA PRO A 263 6.24 23.50 26.62
C PRO A 263 5.51 23.82 27.94
N PRO A 264 6.23 24.08 29.04
CA PRO A 264 5.61 24.55 30.26
C PRO A 264 4.85 25.87 30.01
N PRO A 265 3.73 26.10 30.72
CA PRO A 265 2.90 27.31 30.56
C PRO A 265 3.62 28.60 30.94
#